data_AF-A0A0P1A6G8-F1
#
_entry.id   AF-A0A0P1A6G8-F1
#
_cell.length_a   1.000
_cell.length_b   1.000
_cell.length_c   1.000
_cell.angle_alpha   90.00
_cell.angle_beta   90.00
_cell.angle_gamma   90.00
#
_symmetry.space_group_name_H-M   'P 1'
#
loop_
_entity.id
_entity.type
_entity.pdbx_description
1 polymer ?
#
loop_
_entity_poly.entity_id
_entity_poly.type
_entity_poly.pdbx_seq_one_letter_code
_entity_poly.pdbx_strand_id
1 'polypeptide(L)'
;MYVRSHLHHMVFELVKNSMRATIEYHKRRTLAAPAAVNHYKQIMNPKSPSLGFFLPSIEDVSGVKIYPDVSKYKYGGELPPVEIVACVGSEDLTIKVSDEGGGVPRSRWKKLWHYDYTTSPSCPPMKPGSFPSYRQHFSGGGYGLPIARLFARYFGGEITFTSLEGSGSTGFIQAHRLGTNAEVVPGHASYDLPPLYS
;
A
#
# COMPACT_ATOMS: atom_id res chain seq x y z
N MET A 1 21.99 3.05 -14.60
CA MET A 1 22.24 4.08 -13.57
C MET A 1 20.88 4.63 -13.17
N TYR A 2 20.52 4.61 -11.88
CA TYR A 2 19.19 5.07 -11.45
C TYR A 2 19.19 6.57 -11.16
N VAL A 3 18.15 7.28 -11.59
CA VAL A 3 18.02 8.72 -11.30
C VAL A 3 17.57 8.90 -9.85
N ARG A 4 18.40 9.55 -9.03
CA ARG A 4 18.16 9.74 -7.59
C ARG A 4 16.80 10.37 -7.29
N SER A 5 16.37 11.34 -8.09
CA SER A 5 15.07 12.01 -7.91
C SER A 5 13.88 11.07 -8.11
N HIS A 6 13.96 10.14 -9.08
CA HIS A 6 12.89 9.18 -9.35
C HIS A 6 12.77 8.17 -8.22
N LEU A 7 13.90 7.61 -7.76
CA LEU A 7 13.91 6.68 -6.62
C LEU A 7 13.37 7.36 -5.35
N HIS A 8 13.81 8.58 -5.09
CA HIS A 8 13.32 9.37 -3.96
C HIS A 8 11.80 9.58 -4.06
N HIS A 9 11.28 9.93 -5.23
CA HIS A 9 9.83 10.11 -5.42
C HIS A 9 9.05 8.82 -5.16
N MET A 10 9.48 7.69 -5.71
CA MET A 10 8.80 6.41 -5.50
C MET A 10 8.77 6.02 -4.01
N VAL A 11 9.91 6.07 -3.33
CA VAL A 11 10.00 5.75 -1.90
C VAL A 11 9.18 6.72 -1.07
N PHE A 12 9.27 8.03 -1.35
CA PHE A 12 8.51 9.06 -0.67
C PHE A 12 7.00 8.82 -0.77
N GLU A 13 6.50 8.51 -1.97
CA GLU A 13 5.07 8.27 -2.19
C GLU A 13 4.57 7.03 -1.44
N LEU A 14 5.31 5.92 -1.48
CA LEU A 14 4.95 4.71 -0.73
C LEU A 14 4.95 4.98 0.79
N VAL A 15 6.02 5.57 1.31
CA VAL A 15 6.16 5.84 2.75
C VAL A 15 5.10 6.82 3.25
N LYS A 16 4.83 7.90 2.50
CA LYS A 16 3.77 8.87 2.83
C LYS A 16 2.40 8.18 2.93
N ASN A 17 2.07 7.31 1.97
CA ASN A 17 0.80 6.59 1.96
C ASN A 17 0.70 5.60 3.14
N SER A 18 1.77 4.86 3.42
CA SER A 18 1.87 3.93 4.54
C SER A 18 1.74 4.62 5.91
N MET A 19 2.43 5.75 6.10
CA MET A 19 2.32 6.57 7.32
C MET A 19 0.89 7.08 7.50
N ARG A 20 0.29 7.62 6.44
CA ARG A 20 -1.09 8.13 6.49
C ARG A 20 -2.07 7.02 6.86
N ALA A 21 -2.00 5.88 6.19
CA ALA A 21 -2.87 4.73 6.45
C ALA A 21 -2.75 4.27 7.91
N THR A 22 -1.53 4.14 8.41
CA THR A 22 -1.23 3.77 9.81
C THR A 22 -1.86 4.76 10.80
N ILE A 23 -1.61 6.06 10.62
CA ILE A 23 -2.15 7.10 11.50
C ILE A 23 -3.68 7.09 11.49
N GLU A 24 -4.32 7.08 10.32
CA GLU A 24 -5.78 7.11 10.22
C GLU A 24 -6.45 5.85 10.76
N TYR A 25 -5.84 4.68 10.53
CA TYR A 25 -6.34 3.39 11.02
C TYR A 25 -6.31 3.34 12.55
N HIS A 26 -5.18 3.65 13.17
CA HIS A 26 -5.03 3.58 14.63
C HIS A 26 -5.77 4.69 15.37
N LYS A 27 -5.92 5.89 14.78
CA LYS A 27 -6.79 6.94 15.34
C LYS A 27 -8.25 6.49 15.41
N ARG A 28 -8.80 5.92 14.33
CA ARG A 28 -10.17 5.40 14.30
C ARG A 28 -10.39 4.29 15.34
N ARG A 29 -9.40 3.42 15.52
CA ARG A 29 -9.46 2.33 16.51
C ARG A 29 -9.35 2.81 17.96
N THR A 30 -8.58 3.86 18.22
CA THR A 30 -8.48 4.45 19.58
C THR A 30 -9.79 5.12 20.00
N LEU A 31 -10.54 5.68 19.04
CA LEU A 31 -11.85 6.29 19.30
C LEU A 31 -12.97 5.25 19.48
N ALA A 32 -12.82 4.05 18.92
CA ALA A 32 -13.75 2.94 19.14
C ALA A 32 -13.43 2.27 20.49
N ALA A 33 -14.32 2.43 21.47
CA ALA A 33 -14.15 1.95 22.85
C ALA A 33 -13.72 0.45 22.97
N PRO A 34 -13.16 0.02 24.13
CA PRO A 34 -12.61 -1.34 24.34
C PRO A 34 -13.62 -2.50 24.29
N ALA A 35 -14.89 -2.22 24.00
CA ALA A 35 -16.01 -3.15 24.17
C ALA A 35 -16.31 -3.92 22.87
N ALA A 36 -15.40 -4.82 22.48
CA ALA A 36 -15.67 -6.05 21.70
C ALA A 36 -14.35 -6.65 21.21
N VAL A 37 -13.38 -6.79 22.10
CA VAL A 37 -12.11 -7.43 21.75
C VAL A 37 -12.33 -8.94 21.81
N ASN A 38 -12.26 -9.58 20.64
CA ASN A 38 -12.12 -11.04 20.44
C ASN A 38 -13.35 -11.92 20.72
N HIS A 39 -14.56 -11.48 20.39
CA HIS A 39 -15.63 -12.44 20.08
C HIS A 39 -15.83 -12.45 18.57
N TYR A 40 -14.83 -12.96 17.84
CA TYR A 40 -15.05 -13.39 16.48
C TYR A 40 -15.93 -14.64 16.56
N LYS A 41 -17.25 -14.43 16.69
CA LYS A 41 -18.20 -15.49 16.40
C LYS A 41 -17.85 -15.89 14.98
N GLN A 42 -17.56 -17.17 14.80
CA GLN A 42 -17.30 -17.67 13.48
C GLN A 42 -18.55 -17.42 12.63
N ILE A 43 -18.46 -16.49 11.68
CA ILE A 43 -19.57 -16.13 10.82
C ILE A 43 -19.25 -16.71 9.45
N MET A 44 -19.99 -17.76 9.09
CA MET A 44 -20.02 -18.23 7.71
C MET A 44 -20.57 -17.09 6.85
N ASN A 45 -19.93 -16.82 5.70
CA ASN A 45 -20.56 -15.94 4.72
C ASN A 45 -21.86 -16.61 4.27
N PRO A 46 -23.05 -16.03 4.51
CA PRO A 46 -24.32 -16.64 4.10
C PRO A 46 -24.42 -16.79 2.58
N LYS A 47 -23.55 -16.13 1.80
CA LYS A 47 -23.46 -16.23 0.34
C LYS A 47 -22.42 -17.25 -0.17
N SER A 48 -21.70 -17.95 0.72
CA SER A 48 -20.73 -18.97 0.30
C SER A 48 -20.74 -20.19 1.24
N PRO A 49 -21.86 -20.95 1.31
CA PRO A 49 -21.96 -22.14 2.15
C PRO A 49 -21.04 -23.29 1.72
N SER A 50 -20.49 -23.22 0.50
CA SER A 50 -19.69 -24.27 -0.14
C SER A 50 -18.18 -24.16 0.09
N LEU A 51 -17.72 -23.09 0.75
CA LEU A 51 -16.33 -23.02 1.24
C LEU A 51 -16.24 -23.92 2.47
N GLY A 52 -16.15 -25.24 2.26
CA GLY A 52 -16.23 -26.28 3.28
C GLY A 52 -15.06 -26.33 4.26
N PHE A 53 -14.45 -25.18 4.61
CA PHE A 53 -13.44 -25.09 5.66
C PHE A 53 -13.91 -24.16 6.78
N PHE A 54 -13.82 -24.69 8.00
CA PHE A 54 -14.08 -24.00 9.24
C PHE A 54 -12.78 -23.30 9.65
N LEU A 55 -12.77 -21.98 9.83
CA LEU A 55 -11.65 -21.35 10.54
C LEU A 55 -11.72 -21.82 12.00
N PRO A 56 -10.73 -22.59 12.50
CA PRO A 56 -10.73 -23.09 13.88
C PRO A 56 -10.82 -21.94 14.89
N SER A 57 -11.32 -22.25 16.10
CA SER A 57 -11.36 -21.26 17.18
C SER A 57 -9.96 -20.74 17.48
N ILE A 58 -9.85 -19.48 17.91
CA ILE A 58 -8.57 -18.85 18.29
C ILE A 58 -7.81 -19.67 19.34
N GLU A 59 -8.53 -20.43 20.16
CA GLU A 59 -7.97 -21.28 21.21
C GLU A 59 -7.35 -22.57 20.66
N ASP A 60 -7.75 -23.03 19.47
CA ASP A 60 -7.37 -24.33 18.91
C ASP A 60 -6.09 -24.30 18.06
N VAL A 61 -5.51 -23.12 17.80
CA VAL A 61 -4.39 -22.98 16.86
C VAL A 61 -3.13 -22.44 17.50
N SER A 62 -2.36 -23.33 18.13
CA SER A 62 -0.99 -23.01 18.53
C SER A 62 -0.16 -22.66 17.30
N GLY A 63 0.39 -21.45 17.25
CA GLY A 63 1.30 -21.01 16.16
C GLY A 63 0.62 -20.29 14.99
N VAL A 64 -0.69 -20.07 14.99
CA VAL A 64 -1.37 -19.24 13.97
C VAL A 64 -1.79 -17.90 14.56
N LYS A 65 -1.29 -16.82 13.96
CA LYS A 65 -1.64 -15.46 14.32
C LYS A 65 -2.82 -14.99 13.46
N ILE A 66 -4.01 -14.91 14.04
CA ILE A 66 -5.20 -14.37 13.37
C ILE A 66 -5.14 -12.84 13.43
N TYR A 67 -5.14 -12.20 12.26
CA TYR A 67 -5.16 -10.74 12.16
C TYR A 67 -6.60 -10.21 12.06
N PRO A 68 -6.89 -9.02 12.63
CA PRO A 68 -5.96 -8.14 13.33
C PRO A 68 -5.65 -8.61 14.76
N ASP A 69 -4.36 -8.76 15.08
CA ASP A 69 -3.93 -8.96 16.46
C ASP A 69 -3.99 -7.63 17.22
N VAL A 70 -5.12 -7.43 17.89
CA VAL A 70 -5.42 -6.21 18.65
C VAL A 70 -4.67 -6.13 19.98
N SER A 71 -4.12 -7.25 20.47
CA SER A 71 -3.34 -7.27 21.71
C SER A 71 -2.02 -6.49 21.60
N LYS A 72 -1.51 -6.34 20.37
CA LYS A 72 -0.30 -5.57 20.05
C LYS A 72 -0.46 -4.06 20.34
N TYR A 73 -1.68 -3.53 20.34
CA TYR A 73 -1.92 -2.09 20.44
C TYR A 73 -2.51 -1.72 21.79
N LYS A 74 -1.70 -1.12 22.66
CA LYS A 74 -2.19 -0.52 23.92
C LYS A 74 -2.89 0.81 23.63
N TYR A 75 -3.97 1.08 24.37
CA TYR A 75 -4.63 2.39 24.34
C TYR A 75 -3.63 3.47 24.77
N GLY A 76 -3.41 4.49 23.92
CA GLY A 76 -2.38 5.51 24.15
C GLY A 76 -0.94 5.06 23.88
N GLY A 77 -0.74 3.92 23.22
CA GLY A 77 0.59 3.45 22.79
C GLY A 77 1.14 4.14 21.54
N GLU A 78 2.43 3.96 21.28
CA GLU A 78 3.09 4.39 20.04
C GLU A 78 2.48 3.70 18.81
N LEU A 79 2.45 4.40 17.68
CA LEU A 79 1.99 3.85 16.41
C LEU A 79 2.97 2.77 15.92
N PRO A 80 2.50 1.70 15.25
CA PRO A 80 3.41 0.72 14.69
C PRO A 80 4.31 1.36 13.62
N PRO A 81 5.60 1.00 13.58
CA PRO A 81 6.53 1.56 12.61
C PRO A 81 6.21 1.06 11.20
N VAL A 82 6.44 1.92 10.20
CA VAL A 82 6.45 1.52 8.79
C VAL A 82 7.79 0.81 8.52
N GLU A 83 7.74 -0.46 8.16
CA GLU A 83 8.93 -1.28 7.89
C GLU A 83 9.43 -1.00 6.47
N ILE A 84 10.71 -0.65 6.33
CA ILE A 84 11.37 -0.48 5.04
C ILE A 84 12.53 -1.46 4.95
N VAL A 85 12.51 -2.33 3.94
CA VAL A 85 13.59 -3.28 3.68
C VAL A 85 14.14 -3.01 2.29
N ALA A 86 15.43 -2.66 2.23
CA ALA A 86 16.15 -2.49 0.98
C ALA A 86 17.05 -3.71 0.75
N CYS A 87 16.77 -4.46 -0.32
CA CYS A 87 17.55 -5.61 -0.76
C CYS A 87 18.30 -5.24 -2.04
N VAL A 88 19.62 -5.46 -2.03
CA VAL A 88 20.46 -5.27 -3.21
C VAL A 88 20.95 -6.64 -3.67
N GLY A 89 20.38 -7.12 -4.76
CA GLY A 89 20.81 -8.34 -5.45
C GLY A 89 21.94 -8.08 -6.45
N SER A 90 22.34 -9.15 -7.15
CA SER A 90 23.25 -9.06 -8.30
C SER A 90 22.59 -8.32 -9.48
N GLU A 91 21.29 -8.53 -9.69
CA GLU A 91 20.54 -8.01 -10.85
C GLU A 91 19.61 -6.85 -10.47
N ASP A 92 18.93 -6.97 -9.32
CA ASP A 92 17.86 -6.04 -8.92
C ASP A 92 18.09 -5.38 -7.56
N LEU A 93 17.67 -4.13 -7.46
CA LEU A 93 17.40 -3.40 -6.23
C LEU A 93 15.91 -3.51 -5.92
N THR A 94 15.55 -4.10 -4.77
CA THR A 94 14.17 -4.18 -4.30
C THR A 94 14.00 -3.39 -3.01
N ILE A 95 13.01 -2.51 -2.95
CA ILE A 95 12.61 -1.81 -1.73
C ILE A 95 11.20 -2.23 -1.36
N LYS A 96 11.06 -2.92 -0.23
CA LYS A 96 9.78 -3.27 0.39
C LYS A 96 9.41 -2.17 1.39
N VAL A 97 8.20 -1.63 1.29
CA VAL A 97 7.60 -0.74 2.29
C VAL A 97 6.34 -1.42 2.82
N SER A 98 6.28 -1.72 4.11
CA SER A 98 5.18 -2.43 4.76
C SER A 98 4.60 -1.61 5.92
N ASP A 99 3.28 -1.58 6.01
CA ASP A 99 2.54 -0.88 7.06
C ASP A 99 1.50 -1.77 7.73
N GLU A 100 1.06 -1.34 8.91
CA GLU A 100 -0.09 -1.88 9.64
C GLU A 100 -1.29 -0.93 9.56
N GLY A 101 -1.52 -0.34 8.38
CA GLY A 101 -2.54 0.69 8.12
C GLY A 101 -3.95 0.17 7.86
N GLY A 102 -4.27 -1.08 8.24
CA GLY A 102 -5.59 -1.69 8.07
C GLY A 102 -5.92 -2.19 6.65
N GLY A 103 -5.06 -1.92 5.68
CA GLY A 103 -5.16 -2.50 4.34
C GLY A 103 -6.24 -1.91 3.42
N VAL A 104 -6.31 -2.43 2.20
CA VAL A 104 -7.22 -2.01 1.13
C VAL A 104 -8.07 -3.21 0.68
N PRO A 105 -9.41 -3.10 0.70
CA PRO A 105 -10.32 -4.14 0.22
C PRO A 105 -10.07 -4.48 -1.24
N ARG A 106 -10.19 -5.77 -1.59
CA ARG A 106 -9.94 -6.28 -2.96
C ARG A 106 -10.74 -5.57 -4.05
N SER A 107 -11.98 -5.15 -3.76
CA SER A 107 -12.82 -4.40 -4.69
C SER A 107 -12.24 -3.05 -5.11
N ARG A 108 -11.32 -2.47 -4.33
CA ARG A 108 -10.68 -1.17 -4.58
C ARG A 108 -9.28 -1.28 -5.18
N TRP A 109 -8.73 -2.48 -5.35
CA TRP A 109 -7.35 -2.66 -5.82
C TRP A 109 -7.09 -2.06 -7.19
N LYS A 110 -8.01 -2.28 -8.15
CA LYS A 110 -7.89 -1.70 -9.50
C LYS A 110 -7.86 -0.17 -9.45
N LYS A 111 -8.60 0.43 -8.50
CA LYS A 111 -8.70 1.89 -8.36
C LYS A 111 -7.44 2.56 -7.85
N LEU A 112 -6.58 1.85 -7.12
CA LEU A 112 -5.30 2.38 -6.61
C LEU A 112 -4.39 2.92 -7.72
N TRP A 113 -4.53 2.39 -8.93
CA TRP A 113 -3.72 2.77 -10.09
C TRP A 113 -4.39 3.80 -11.00
N HIS A 114 -5.63 4.20 -10.71
CA HIS A 114 -6.27 5.28 -11.45
C HIS A 114 -5.70 6.62 -11.02
N TYR A 115 -5.36 7.45 -12.01
CA TYR A 115 -5.09 8.86 -11.77
C TYR A 115 -6.30 9.52 -11.12
N ASP A 116 -6.04 10.48 -10.24
CA ASP A 116 -7.05 11.23 -9.46
C ASP A 116 -7.86 10.39 -8.44
N TYR A 117 -7.61 9.08 -8.33
CA TYR A 117 -8.22 8.28 -7.26
C TYR A 117 -7.54 8.57 -5.92
N THR A 118 -8.31 9.08 -4.98
CA THR A 118 -7.84 9.44 -3.64
C THR A 118 -8.88 9.15 -2.58
N THR A 119 -8.43 8.72 -1.41
CA THR A 119 -9.27 8.61 -0.19
C THR A 119 -9.06 9.81 0.73
N SER A 120 -8.34 10.84 0.27
CA SER A 120 -8.15 12.09 1.00
C SER A 120 -9.42 12.94 0.94
N PRO A 121 -9.74 13.67 2.01
CA PRO A 121 -10.74 14.72 1.90
C PRO A 121 -10.33 15.71 0.80
N SER A 122 -11.32 16.22 0.07
CA SER A 122 -11.11 17.20 -1.00
C SER A 122 -10.35 18.39 -0.46
N CYS A 123 -9.27 18.77 -1.14
CA CYS A 123 -8.52 19.97 -0.79
C CYS A 123 -9.47 21.17 -0.92
N PRO A 124 -9.56 22.06 0.07
CA PRO A 124 -10.40 23.25 -0.03
C PRO A 124 -10.03 24.08 -1.26
N PRO A 125 -11.00 24.77 -1.90
CA PRO A 125 -10.75 25.54 -3.10
C PRO A 125 -9.61 26.56 -2.90
N MET A 126 -8.69 26.61 -3.87
CA MET A 126 -7.52 27.49 -3.83
C MET A 126 -7.94 28.94 -3.61
N LYS A 127 -7.32 29.61 -2.64
CA LYS A 127 -7.41 31.07 -2.54
C LYS A 127 -6.68 31.69 -3.74
N PRO A 128 -7.25 32.72 -4.41
CA PRO A 128 -6.56 33.41 -5.49
C PRO A 128 -5.19 33.91 -5.01
N GLY A 129 -4.12 33.59 -5.74
CA GLY A 129 -2.75 34.01 -5.42
C GLY A 129 -1.94 33.08 -4.51
N SER A 130 -2.51 31.97 -4.04
CA SER A 130 -1.80 30.92 -3.30
C SER A 130 -1.50 29.75 -4.23
N PHE A 131 -0.32 29.72 -4.86
CA PHE A 131 0.15 28.50 -5.52
C PHE A 131 0.44 27.45 -4.45
N PRO A 132 -0.23 26.29 -4.45
CA PRO A 132 0.12 25.24 -3.51
C PRO A 132 1.58 24.87 -3.72
N SER A 133 2.32 24.78 -2.62
CA SER A 133 3.70 24.29 -2.67
C SER A 133 3.71 22.95 -3.41
N TYR A 134 4.81 22.62 -4.10
CA TYR A 134 4.96 21.32 -4.78
C TYR A 134 4.50 20.14 -3.90
N ARG A 135 4.73 20.23 -2.57
CA ARG A 135 4.28 19.23 -1.58
C ARG A 135 2.75 19.04 -1.51
N GLN A 136 1.97 20.11 -1.66
CA GLN A 136 0.51 20.07 -1.62
C GLN A 136 -0.10 19.48 -2.90
N HIS A 137 0.51 19.69 -4.06
CA HIS A 137 0.05 19.10 -5.33
C HIS A 137 0.12 17.56 -5.33
N PHE A 138 1.15 16.97 -4.71
CA PHE A 138 1.32 15.51 -4.66
C PHE A 138 0.71 14.88 -3.41
N SER A 139 0.21 15.65 -2.43
CA SER A 139 -0.51 15.12 -1.28
C SER A 139 -2.02 15.17 -1.53
N GLY A 140 -2.60 14.02 -1.84
CA GLY A 140 -4.05 13.84 -1.83
C GLY A 140 -4.79 14.03 -3.16
N GLY A 141 -4.11 14.39 -4.24
CA GLY A 141 -4.68 14.43 -5.60
C GLY A 141 -4.68 13.09 -6.36
N GLY A 142 -4.34 11.97 -5.73
CA GLY A 142 -4.41 10.65 -6.37
C GLY A 142 -3.36 10.33 -7.46
N TYR A 143 -2.45 11.26 -7.78
CA TYR A 143 -1.41 11.04 -8.79
C TYR A 143 -0.18 10.26 -8.29
N GLY A 144 0.06 10.24 -6.97
CA GLY A 144 1.31 9.76 -6.38
C GLY A 144 1.69 8.32 -6.75
N LEU A 145 0.82 7.36 -6.46
CA LEU A 145 1.09 5.94 -6.70
C LEU A 145 1.18 5.60 -8.21
N PRO A 146 0.28 6.10 -9.08
CA PRO A 146 0.42 5.94 -10.53
C PRO A 146 1.73 6.52 -11.10
N ILE A 147 2.15 7.71 -10.65
CA ILE A 147 3.39 8.35 -11.11
C ILE A 147 4.63 7.60 -10.59
N ALA A 148 4.62 7.17 -9.33
CA ALA A 148 5.69 6.33 -8.79
C ALA A 148 5.85 5.05 -9.63
N ARG A 149 4.73 4.40 -10.01
CA ARG A 149 4.77 3.21 -10.87
C ARG A 149 5.31 3.51 -12.26
N LEU A 150 4.94 4.66 -12.84
CA LEU A 150 5.48 5.11 -14.12
C LEU A 150 7.01 5.28 -14.05
N PHE A 151 7.55 5.86 -12.99
CA PHE A 151 9.00 5.98 -12.79
C PHE A 151 9.70 4.64 -12.67
N ALA A 152 9.10 3.66 -11.99
CA ALA A 152 9.68 2.32 -11.93
C ALA A 152 9.75 1.69 -13.32
N ARG A 153 8.64 1.73 -14.06
CA ARG A 153 8.51 1.14 -15.40
C ARG A 153 9.39 1.81 -16.45
N TYR A 154 9.62 3.12 -16.33
CA TYR A 154 10.49 3.86 -17.24
C TYR A 154 11.89 3.24 -17.32
N PHE A 155 12.41 2.71 -16.21
CA PHE A 155 13.69 2.02 -16.15
C PHE A 155 13.58 0.48 -16.10
N GLY A 156 12.50 -0.08 -16.67
CA GLY A 156 12.27 -1.52 -16.78
C GLY A 156 11.82 -2.21 -15.48
N GLY A 157 11.68 -1.47 -14.38
CA GLY A 157 11.21 -1.98 -13.10
C GLY A 157 9.68 -2.04 -12.97
N GLU A 158 9.20 -2.25 -11.76
CA GLU A 158 7.77 -2.25 -11.44
C GLU A 158 7.53 -1.85 -9.97
N ILE A 159 6.36 -1.27 -9.70
CA ILE A 159 5.84 -1.18 -8.33
C ILE A 159 4.68 -2.16 -8.19
N THR A 160 4.85 -3.16 -7.34
CA THR A 160 3.78 -4.10 -6.99
C THR A 160 3.19 -3.75 -5.63
N PHE A 161 1.89 -3.99 -5.47
CA PHE A 161 1.16 -3.68 -4.26
C PHE A 161 0.39 -4.91 -3.80
N THR A 162 0.55 -5.26 -2.53
CA THR A 162 -0.18 -6.33 -1.86
C THR A 162 -0.80 -5.76 -0.60
N SER A 163 -2.04 -6.15 -0.29
CA SER A 163 -2.72 -5.67 0.90
C SER A 163 -3.55 -6.76 1.56
N LEU A 164 -3.61 -6.69 2.88
CA LEU A 164 -4.36 -7.58 3.75
C LEU A 164 -5.36 -6.72 4.51
N GLU A 165 -6.62 -6.74 4.06
CA GLU A 165 -7.70 -5.99 4.69
C GLU A 165 -7.85 -6.39 6.16
N GLY A 166 -7.91 -5.39 7.05
CA GLY A 166 -7.90 -5.56 8.50
C GLY A 166 -6.51 -5.56 9.13
N SER A 167 -5.44 -5.80 8.36
CA SER A 167 -4.05 -5.80 8.86
C SER A 167 -3.25 -4.60 8.35
N GLY A 168 -2.96 -4.56 7.05
CA GLY A 168 -1.96 -3.63 6.51
C GLY A 168 -1.69 -3.82 5.03
N SER A 169 -0.76 -3.03 4.50
CA SER A 169 -0.37 -3.08 3.08
C SER A 169 1.14 -3.18 2.92
N THR A 170 1.57 -3.68 1.77
CA THR A 170 2.99 -3.76 1.40
C THR A 170 3.15 -3.40 -0.07
N GLY A 171 4.01 -2.42 -0.34
CA GLY A 171 4.44 -2.07 -1.68
C GLY A 171 5.89 -2.51 -1.91
N PHE A 172 6.18 -2.99 -3.11
CA PHE A 172 7.52 -3.36 -3.54
C PHE A 172 7.92 -2.51 -4.73
N ILE A 173 9.05 -1.81 -4.63
CA ILE A 173 9.70 -1.14 -5.74
C ILE A 173 10.78 -2.07 -6.24
N GLN A 174 10.67 -2.50 -7.49
CA GLN A 174 11.70 -3.29 -8.18
C GLN A 174 12.38 -2.39 -9.20
N ALA A 175 13.71 -2.33 -9.13
CA ALA A 175 14.55 -1.50 -9.98
C ALA A 175 15.77 -2.29 -10.42
N HIS A 176 16.15 -2.21 -11.69
CA HIS A 176 17.36 -2.88 -12.15
C HIS A 176 18.63 -2.17 -11.67
N ARG A 177 19.61 -2.96 -11.25
CA ARG A 177 20.91 -2.47 -10.78
C ARG A 177 21.79 -2.04 -11.96
N LEU A 178 21.77 -2.82 -13.03
CA LEU A 178 22.58 -2.60 -14.22
C LEU A 178 21.83 -1.66 -15.16
N GLY A 179 22.50 -0.61 -15.65
CA GLY A 179 21.96 0.27 -16.70
C GLY A 179 21.85 -0.41 -18.07
N THR A 180 21.68 -1.73 -18.10
CA THR A 180 21.60 -2.55 -19.31
C THR A 180 20.22 -2.55 -19.93
N ASN A 181 19.18 -2.25 -19.16
CA ASN A 181 17.82 -2.13 -19.69
C ASN A 181 17.57 -0.71 -20.21
N ALA A 182 17.17 -0.62 -21.47
CA ALA A 182 16.83 0.62 -22.14
C ALA A 182 15.55 1.23 -21.56
N GLU A 183 15.42 2.54 -21.69
CA GLU A 183 14.22 3.27 -21.27
C GLU A 183 12.99 2.75 -22.01
N VAL A 184 11.91 2.49 -21.27
CA VAL A 184 10.64 2.03 -21.85
C VAL A 184 9.84 3.28 -22.25
N VAL A 185 10.08 3.77 -23.47
CA VAL A 185 9.39 4.94 -24.03
C VAL A 185 8.20 4.50 -24.89
N PRO A 186 6.99 5.05 -24.66
CA PRO A 186 5.84 4.78 -25.50
C PRO A 186 6.09 5.22 -26.95
N GLY A 187 6.20 4.27 -27.89
CA GLY A 187 6.29 4.55 -29.33
C GLY A 187 7.32 3.77 -30.15
N HIS A 188 8.25 3.05 -29.52
CA HIS A 188 9.30 2.32 -30.26
C HIS A 188 9.44 0.82 -29.89
N ALA A 189 8.67 0.34 -28.90
CA ALA A 189 8.61 -1.05 -28.51
C ALA A 189 7.18 -1.58 -28.74
N SER A 190 7.06 -2.71 -29.44
CA SER A 190 5.83 -3.48 -29.53
C SER A 190 5.34 -3.80 -28.11
N TYR A 191 4.14 -3.33 -27.78
CA TYR A 191 3.55 -3.49 -26.45
C TYR A 191 3.01 -4.90 -26.25
N ASP A 192 3.87 -5.85 -25.93
CA ASP A 192 3.45 -7.07 -25.23
C ASP A 192 3.47 -6.78 -23.73
N LEU A 193 2.53 -5.94 -23.27
CA LEU A 193 2.26 -5.84 -21.84
C LEU A 193 1.63 -7.18 -21.42
N PRO A 194 2.22 -7.92 -20.46
CA PRO A 194 1.56 -9.11 -19.94
C PRO A 194 0.18 -8.70 -19.42
N PRO A 195 -0.87 -9.46 -19.77
CA PRO A 195 -2.24 -9.08 -19.46
C PRO A 195 -2.39 -8.86 -17.95
N LEU A 196 -3.13 -7.81 -17.59
CA LEU A 196 -3.58 -7.56 -16.23
C LEU A 196 -4.53 -8.69 -15.81
N TYR A 197 -3.97 -9.84 -15.36
CA TYR A 197 -4.63 -11.02 -14.78
C TYR A 197 -6.04 -11.34 -15.32
N SER A 198 -6.15 -12.45 -16.05
CA SER A 198 -7.40 -13.15 -16.37
C SER A 198 -8.29 -13.38 -15.15
#